data_AF-A0A2R6JAR9-F1
#
_entry.id   AF-A0A2R6JAR9-F1
#
_cell.length_a   1.000
_cell.length_b   1.000
_cell.length_c   1.000
_cell.angle_alpha   90.00
_cell.angle_beta   90.00
_cell.angle_gamma   90.00
#
_symmetry.space_group_name_H-M   'P 1'
#
loop_
_entity.id
_entity.type
_entity.pdbx_description
1 polymer ?
#
loop_
_entity_poly.entity_id
_entity_poly.type
_entity_poly.pdbx_seq_one_letter_code
_entity_poly.pdbx_strand_id
1 'polypeptide(L)'
;MNTTLASEEVDGATFQFSVRREYLEALGVAPEEVTLYRQVDDEEWEANETTYLGTVGEYYRYETEIPEVTTLALGTSVPTTEVTDASLEQTTIETGEEAVVTATVANRGRTATERTVRLTRDGDTVDTATVEVEGNETTTATLAYTPNSTGEYNLSVESTDLETLTVETDAGPAETEGTGTDGDGPGFGVGVALAALCGAGYMLRRRDGPV
;
A
#
# COMPACT_ATOMS: atom_id res chain seq x y z
N MET A 1 -3.48 15.20 -2.32
CA MET A 1 -3.13 16.47 -3.00
C MET A 1 -3.95 16.54 -4.28
N ASN A 2 -4.58 17.66 -4.62
CA ASN A 2 -5.26 17.79 -5.91
C ASN A 2 -4.19 18.01 -6.98
N THR A 3 -3.97 17.04 -7.87
CA THR A 3 -2.85 17.01 -8.84
C THR A 3 -3.25 17.45 -10.24
N THR A 4 -4.48 17.95 -10.39
CA THR A 4 -5.05 18.38 -11.67
C THR A 4 -4.99 19.89 -11.71
N LEU A 5 -4.32 20.42 -12.73
CA LEU A 5 -4.30 21.85 -13.01
C LEU A 5 -5.51 22.22 -13.87
N ALA A 6 -6.20 23.30 -13.53
CA ALA A 6 -7.19 23.91 -14.40
C ALA A 6 -6.49 24.60 -15.59
N SER A 7 -7.21 24.83 -16.68
CA SER A 7 -6.67 25.52 -17.86
C SER A 7 -6.23 26.95 -17.57
N GLU A 8 -6.84 27.62 -16.58
CA GLU A 8 -6.43 28.95 -16.12
C GLU A 8 -5.15 28.97 -15.27
N GLU A 9 -4.71 27.81 -14.77
CA GLU A 9 -3.48 27.67 -13.97
C GLU A 9 -2.25 27.34 -14.83
N VAL A 10 -2.44 27.23 -16.16
CA VAL A 10 -1.38 26.88 -17.11
C VAL A 10 -1.33 27.93 -18.22
N ASP A 11 -0.18 28.57 -18.43
CA ASP A 11 0.06 29.55 -19.51
C ASP A 11 0.13 28.93 -20.93
N GLY A 12 -0.32 27.67 -21.08
CA GLY A 12 -0.17 26.85 -22.28
C GLY A 12 1.01 25.88 -22.23
N ALA A 13 1.18 25.08 -23.27
CA ALA A 13 2.34 24.21 -23.45
C ALA A 13 2.86 24.24 -24.88
N THR A 14 4.18 24.14 -24.99
CA THR A 14 4.87 24.03 -26.26
C THR A 14 5.09 22.57 -26.61
N PHE A 15 4.52 22.12 -27.73
CA PHE A 15 4.71 20.77 -28.25
C PHE A 15 5.76 20.81 -29.35
N GLN A 16 6.78 19.97 -29.22
CA GLN A 16 7.76 19.74 -30.26
C GLN A 16 7.61 18.32 -30.80
N PHE A 17 7.54 18.20 -32.13
CA PHE A 17 7.42 16.91 -32.79
C PHE A 17 8.27 16.85 -34.07
N SER A 18 8.31 15.69 -34.69
CA SER A 18 9.13 15.45 -35.87
C SER A 18 8.41 14.57 -36.88
N VAL A 19 8.48 14.96 -38.15
CA VAL A 19 7.86 14.22 -39.26
C VAL A 19 8.98 13.74 -40.18
N ARG A 20 8.89 12.49 -40.64
CA ARG A 20 9.86 11.92 -41.59
C ARG A 20 9.85 12.73 -42.89
N ARG A 21 11.03 13.10 -43.36
CA ARG A 21 11.19 13.90 -44.59
C ARG A 21 10.62 13.18 -45.80
N GLU A 22 10.99 11.92 -45.97
CA GLU A 22 10.52 11.07 -47.06
C GLU A 22 8.99 10.99 -47.13
N TYR A 23 8.32 11.04 -45.97
CA TYR A 23 6.85 11.02 -45.91
C TYR A 23 6.24 12.31 -46.50
N LEU A 24 6.72 13.49 -46.11
CA LEU A 24 6.23 14.75 -46.66
C LEU A 24 6.62 14.93 -48.13
N GLU A 25 7.85 14.53 -48.50
CA GLU A 25 8.33 14.56 -49.87
C GLU A 25 7.49 13.65 -50.79
N ALA A 26 7.12 12.45 -50.33
CA ALA A 26 6.24 11.55 -51.06
C ALA A 26 4.80 12.09 -51.21
N LEU A 27 4.33 12.87 -50.24
CA LEU A 27 3.04 13.55 -50.30
C LEU A 27 3.08 14.87 -51.09
N GLY A 28 4.27 15.38 -51.42
CA GLY A 28 4.45 16.68 -52.07
C GLY A 28 4.06 17.87 -51.18
N VAL A 29 4.12 17.70 -49.86
CA VAL A 29 3.75 18.73 -48.86
C VAL A 29 5.00 19.50 -48.44
N ALA A 30 4.96 20.83 -48.50
CA ALA A 30 6.08 21.63 -48.03
C ALA A 30 6.19 21.55 -46.50
N PRO A 31 7.41 21.60 -45.91
CA PRO A 31 7.54 21.48 -44.47
C PRO A 31 6.76 22.57 -43.72
N GLU A 32 6.64 23.78 -44.27
CA GLU A 32 5.89 24.90 -43.69
C GLU A 32 4.36 24.72 -43.73
N GLU A 33 3.84 23.74 -44.47
CA GLU A 33 2.39 23.46 -44.61
C GLU A 33 1.87 22.41 -43.61
N VAL A 34 2.72 21.97 -42.68
CA VAL A 34 2.34 21.02 -41.64
C VAL A 34 1.53 21.71 -40.56
N THR A 35 0.34 21.18 -40.28
CA THR A 35 -0.56 21.64 -39.22
C THR A 35 -0.75 20.53 -38.20
N LEU A 36 -0.71 20.88 -36.91
CA LEU A 36 -1.05 19.95 -35.85
C LEU A 36 -2.55 20.05 -35.57
N TYR A 37 -3.28 18.94 -35.66
CA TYR A 37 -4.68 18.90 -35.28
C TYR A 37 -4.80 18.30 -33.89
N ARG A 38 -5.45 19.03 -32.98
CA ARG A 38 -5.76 18.57 -31.63
C ARG A 38 -7.25 18.30 -31.52
N GLN A 39 -7.62 17.14 -31.00
CA GLN A 39 -9.01 16.84 -30.68
C GLN A 39 -9.38 17.53 -29.36
N VAL A 40 -10.42 18.36 -29.39
CA VAL A 40 -10.89 19.12 -28.21
C VAL A 40 -12.17 18.54 -27.61
N ASP A 41 -12.96 17.85 -28.42
CA ASP A 41 -14.14 17.07 -28.03
C ASP A 41 -14.27 15.85 -28.98
N ASP A 42 -15.16 14.90 -28.70
CA ASP A 42 -15.30 13.62 -29.43
C ASP A 42 -15.44 13.78 -30.95
N GLU A 43 -15.94 14.93 -31.43
CA GLU A 43 -16.14 15.23 -32.85
C GLU A 43 -15.47 16.53 -33.32
N GLU A 44 -14.82 17.28 -32.41
CA GLU A 44 -14.25 18.60 -32.71
C GLU A 44 -12.73 18.57 -32.74
N TRP A 45 -12.16 19.04 -33.85
CA TRP A 45 -10.74 19.15 -34.08
C TRP A 45 -10.35 20.61 -34.27
N GLU A 46 -9.35 21.04 -33.53
CA GLU A 46 -8.75 22.35 -33.64
C GLU A 46 -7.43 22.28 -34.40
N ALA A 47 -7.29 23.11 -35.43
CA ALA A 47 -6.05 23.27 -36.19
C ALA A 47 -5.12 24.23 -35.44
N ASN A 48 -3.93 23.74 -35.11
CA ASN A 48 -2.87 24.49 -34.45
C ASN A 48 -1.73 24.75 -35.45
N GLU A 49 -1.43 26.03 -35.66
CA GLU A 49 -0.36 26.46 -36.56
C GLU A 49 0.99 25.98 -36.02
N THR A 50 1.84 25.45 -36.91
CA THR A 50 3.15 24.93 -36.52
C THR A 50 4.27 25.77 -37.09
N THR A 51 5.32 25.96 -36.30
CA THR A 51 6.56 26.58 -36.74
C THR A 51 7.55 25.48 -37.12
N TYR A 52 8.03 25.50 -38.37
CA TYR A 52 9.12 24.64 -38.80
C TYR A 52 10.44 25.11 -38.19
N LEU A 53 11.08 24.24 -37.39
CA LEU A 53 12.31 24.54 -36.67
C LEU A 53 13.59 24.12 -37.43
N GLY A 54 13.46 23.36 -38.51
CA GLY A 54 14.58 22.87 -39.28
C GLY A 54 14.62 21.35 -39.43
N THR A 55 15.69 20.86 -40.05
CA THR A 55 15.90 19.43 -40.32
C THR A 55 16.92 18.84 -39.36
N VAL A 56 16.61 17.68 -38.78
CA VAL A 56 17.54 16.87 -37.98
C VAL A 56 17.57 15.45 -38.55
N GLY A 57 18.65 15.12 -39.26
CA GLY A 57 18.78 13.85 -39.96
C GLY A 57 17.68 13.67 -41.02
N GLU A 58 16.88 12.62 -40.88
CA GLU A 58 15.78 12.25 -41.79
C GLU A 58 14.43 12.85 -41.39
N TYR A 59 14.42 13.82 -40.47
CA TYR A 59 13.20 14.40 -39.93
C TYR A 59 13.17 15.92 -40.07
N TYR A 60 11.99 16.47 -40.41
CA TYR A 60 11.64 17.87 -40.20
C TYR A 60 11.13 18.03 -38.76
N ARG A 61 11.61 19.04 -38.04
CA ARG A 61 11.23 19.34 -36.66
C ARG A 61 10.28 20.52 -36.62
N TYR A 62 9.30 20.43 -35.73
CA TYR A 62 8.23 21.39 -35.59
C TYR A 62 8.04 21.78 -34.14
N GLU A 63 7.45 22.95 -33.94
CA GLU A 63 6.96 23.45 -32.66
C GLU A 63 5.57 24.06 -32.83
N THR A 64 4.71 23.91 -31.83
CA THR A 64 3.39 24.55 -31.76
C THR A 64 3.11 24.91 -30.31
N GLU A 65 2.60 26.11 -30.08
CA GLU A 65 2.12 26.55 -28.78
C GLU A 65 0.63 26.22 -28.68
N ILE A 66 0.24 25.48 -27.64
CA ILE A 66 -1.16 25.18 -27.36
C ILE A 66 -1.54 25.98 -26.11
N PRO A 67 -2.35 27.05 -26.25
CA PRO A 67 -2.68 27.95 -25.14
C PRO A 67 -3.55 27.26 -24.08
N GLU A 68 -4.35 26.28 -24.49
CA GLU A 68 -5.24 25.52 -23.60
C GLU A 68 -4.86 24.04 -23.64
N VAL A 69 -4.08 23.62 -22.65
CA VAL A 69 -3.79 22.20 -22.46
C VAL A 69 -4.95 21.54 -21.73
N THR A 70 -5.45 20.47 -22.33
CA THR A 70 -6.54 19.69 -21.75
C THR A 70 -5.94 18.53 -20.96
N THR A 71 -6.09 18.61 -19.63
CA THR A 71 -5.62 17.64 -18.62
C THR A 71 -4.11 17.38 -18.65
N LEU A 72 -3.39 18.14 -17.83
CA LEU A 72 -2.02 17.80 -17.42
C LEU A 72 -2.01 17.28 -15.99
N ALA A 73 -1.17 16.28 -15.73
CA ALA A 73 -0.86 15.81 -14.39
C ALA A 73 0.63 15.98 -14.12
N LEU A 74 0.96 16.57 -12.98
CA LEU A 74 2.33 16.65 -12.47
C LEU A 74 2.52 15.59 -11.39
N GLY A 75 3.61 14.84 -11.50
CA GLY A 75 3.99 13.80 -10.53
C GLY A 75 5.43 13.99 -10.09
N THR A 76 5.75 13.44 -8.92
CA THR A 76 7.13 13.30 -8.44
C THR A 76 7.46 11.80 -8.39
N SER A 77 8.75 11.45 -8.36
CA SER A 77 9.17 10.04 -8.22
C SER A 77 8.99 9.49 -6.80
N VAL A 78 8.35 10.23 -5.90
CA VAL A 78 8.09 9.78 -4.54
C VAL A 78 6.91 8.81 -4.55
N PRO A 79 6.99 7.66 -3.87
CA PRO A 79 5.86 6.74 -3.74
C PRO A 79 4.63 7.47 -3.18
N THR A 80 3.45 7.18 -3.72
CA THR A 80 2.19 7.75 -3.23
C THR A 80 1.73 7.10 -1.92
N THR A 81 2.29 5.94 -1.59
CA THR A 81 1.98 5.17 -0.37
C THR A 81 3.07 5.30 0.68
N GLU A 82 2.68 5.39 1.95
CA GLU A 82 3.58 5.43 3.10
C GLU A 82 2.98 4.71 4.31
N VAL A 83 3.83 4.20 5.21
CA VAL A 83 3.39 3.79 6.55
C VAL A 83 3.37 5.04 7.42
N THR A 84 2.20 5.41 7.95
CA THR A 84 2.02 6.62 8.78
C THR A 84 2.10 6.35 10.26
N ASP A 85 1.79 5.11 10.67
CA ASP A 85 1.72 4.69 12.06
C ASP A 85 1.97 3.18 12.16
N ALA A 86 2.55 2.72 13.25
CA ALA A 86 2.69 1.31 13.54
C ALA A 86 2.75 1.07 15.06
N SER A 87 2.13 -0.02 15.52
CA SER A 87 2.04 -0.34 16.95
C SER A 87 2.01 -1.84 17.21
N LEU A 88 2.47 -2.22 18.40
CA LEU A 88 2.27 -3.55 18.96
C LEU A 88 0.91 -3.62 19.66
N GLU A 89 0.18 -4.72 19.48
CA GLU A 89 -1.04 -4.94 20.28
C GLU A 89 -0.72 -5.24 21.75
N GLN A 90 0.44 -5.87 22.00
CA GLN A 90 0.94 -6.20 23.34
C GLN A 90 2.45 -5.97 23.39
N THR A 91 2.93 -5.35 24.47
CA THR A 91 4.36 -5.10 24.71
C THR A 91 5.03 -6.15 25.59
N THR A 92 4.26 -7.08 26.17
CA THR A 92 4.76 -8.24 26.91
C THR A 92 4.02 -9.50 26.46
N ILE A 93 4.76 -10.55 26.11
CA ILE A 93 4.24 -11.87 25.74
C ILE A 93 5.11 -12.99 26.35
N GLU A 94 4.62 -14.22 26.35
CA GLU A 94 5.39 -15.41 26.70
C GLU A 94 6.16 -15.97 25.49
N THR A 95 7.19 -16.77 25.77
CA THR A 95 7.99 -17.41 24.73
C THR A 95 7.14 -18.35 23.88
N GLY A 96 7.17 -18.20 22.56
CA GLY A 96 6.35 -18.98 21.63
C GLY A 96 4.97 -18.39 21.33
N GLU A 97 4.56 -17.32 22.02
CA GLU A 97 3.38 -16.54 21.65
C GLU A 97 3.65 -15.63 20.44
N GLU A 98 2.59 -15.25 19.73
CA GLU A 98 2.66 -14.37 18.58
C GLU A 98 2.49 -12.91 19.01
N ALA A 99 3.50 -12.08 18.73
CA ALA A 99 3.38 -10.63 18.83
C ALA A 99 2.73 -10.09 17.55
N VAL A 100 1.52 -9.55 17.70
CA VAL A 100 0.77 -8.92 16.59
C VAL A 100 1.17 -7.45 16.47
N VAL A 101 1.52 -7.05 15.25
CA VAL A 101 1.85 -5.68 14.88
C VAL A 101 0.83 -5.17 13.88
N THR A 102 0.29 -3.97 14.11
CA THR A 102 -0.56 -3.27 13.15
C THR A 102 0.18 -2.08 12.58
N ALA A 103 0.06 -1.87 11.27
CA ALA A 103 0.65 -0.75 10.57
C ALA A 103 -0.39 -0.06 9.69
N THR A 104 -0.50 1.26 9.82
CA THR A 104 -1.41 2.07 8.98
C THR A 104 -0.67 2.54 7.74
N VAL A 105 -1.18 2.16 6.57
CA VAL A 105 -0.65 2.54 5.26
C VAL A 105 -1.59 3.55 4.62
N ALA A 106 -1.09 4.74 4.26
CA ALA A 106 -1.85 5.78 3.57
C ALA A 106 -1.47 5.84 2.09
N ASN A 107 -2.45 6.01 1.19
CA ASN A 107 -2.21 6.29 -0.22
C ASN A 107 -2.66 7.72 -0.57
N ARG A 108 -1.71 8.60 -0.83
CA ARG A 108 -1.96 10.00 -1.24
C ARG A 108 -2.21 10.16 -2.74
N GLY A 109 -2.09 9.09 -3.51
CA GLY A 109 -2.40 9.01 -4.94
C GLY A 109 -3.90 8.86 -5.17
N ARG A 110 -4.33 8.91 -6.44
CA ARG A 110 -5.74 8.80 -6.82
C ARG A 110 -6.17 7.41 -7.27
N THR A 111 -5.22 6.50 -7.44
CA THR A 111 -5.45 5.14 -7.93
C THR A 111 -5.07 4.16 -6.85
N ALA A 112 -5.82 3.06 -6.76
CA ALA A 112 -5.48 1.92 -5.93
C ALA A 112 -4.02 1.48 -6.20
N THR A 113 -3.30 1.13 -5.14
CA THR A 113 -1.90 0.74 -5.22
C THR A 113 -1.63 -0.39 -4.24
N GLU A 114 -1.00 -1.46 -4.72
CA GLU A 114 -0.48 -2.53 -3.87
C GLU A 114 0.81 -2.08 -3.17
N ARG A 115 0.89 -2.32 -1.87
CA ARG A 115 2.05 -1.99 -1.04
C ARG A 115 2.42 -3.16 -0.15
N THR A 116 3.67 -3.59 -0.24
CA THR A 116 4.27 -4.55 0.70
C THR A 116 4.92 -3.82 1.86
N VAL A 117 4.46 -4.10 3.08
CA VAL A 117 4.98 -3.64 4.36
C VAL A 117 5.87 -4.73 4.95
N ARG A 118 6.98 -4.36 5.58
CA ARG A 118 7.92 -5.30 6.21
C ARG A 118 8.07 -5.00 7.69
N LEU A 119 7.99 -6.05 8.50
CA LEU A 119 8.38 -6.04 9.90
C LEU A 119 9.84 -6.51 9.99
N THR A 120 10.65 -5.75 10.72
CA THR A 120 12.07 -6.04 10.90
C THR A 120 12.44 -6.14 12.37
N ARG A 121 13.44 -6.95 12.66
CA ARG A 121 14.13 -7.05 13.94
C ARG A 121 15.61 -6.80 13.68
N ASP A 122 16.18 -5.77 14.29
CA ASP A 122 17.60 -5.42 14.11
C ASP A 122 18.01 -5.24 12.63
N GLY A 123 17.05 -4.84 11.77
CA GLY A 123 17.22 -4.68 10.31
C GLY A 123 16.94 -5.94 9.47
N ASP A 124 16.83 -7.12 10.09
CA ASP A 124 16.45 -8.35 9.39
C ASP A 124 14.93 -8.46 9.27
N THR A 125 14.43 -8.76 8.07
CA THR A 125 12.98 -8.94 7.85
C THR A 125 12.50 -10.24 8.49
N VAL A 126 11.52 -10.12 9.39
CA VAL A 126 10.91 -11.27 10.08
C VAL A 126 9.54 -11.62 9.51
N ASP A 127 8.83 -10.64 8.93
CA ASP A 127 7.53 -10.86 8.29
C ASP A 127 7.23 -9.77 7.23
N THR A 128 6.32 -10.08 6.31
CA THR A 128 5.86 -9.15 5.27
C THR A 128 4.37 -9.30 5.00
N ALA A 129 3.66 -8.18 4.86
CA ALA A 129 2.26 -8.15 4.47
C ALA A 129 2.07 -7.27 3.23
N THR A 130 1.27 -7.72 2.26
CA THR A 130 0.90 -6.91 1.09
C THR A 130 -0.56 -6.51 1.19
N VAL A 131 -0.82 -5.21 1.07
CA VAL A 131 -2.16 -4.63 1.13
C VAL A 131 -2.41 -3.77 -0.11
N GLU A 132 -3.64 -3.79 -0.60
CA GLU A 132 -4.12 -2.81 -1.57
C GLU A 132 -4.71 -1.62 -0.81
N VAL A 133 -4.32 -0.42 -1.22
CA VAL A 133 -4.80 0.83 -0.62
C VAL A 133 -5.40 1.69 -1.70
N GLU A 134 -6.70 1.94 -1.59
CA GLU A 134 -7.44 2.81 -2.50
C GLU A 134 -6.91 4.25 -2.48
N GLY A 135 -7.14 4.97 -3.59
CA GLY A 135 -6.62 6.32 -3.74
C GLY A 135 -7.23 7.30 -2.74
N ASN A 136 -6.39 8.05 -2.02
CA ASN A 136 -6.75 8.97 -0.94
C ASN A 136 -7.34 8.28 0.30
N GLU A 137 -7.13 6.97 0.46
CA GLU A 137 -7.57 6.20 1.63
C GLU A 137 -6.39 5.64 2.44
N THR A 138 -6.72 5.01 3.57
CA THR A 138 -5.78 4.31 4.45
C THR A 138 -6.24 2.87 4.66
N THR A 139 -5.30 1.94 4.69
CA THR A 139 -5.54 0.52 5.00
C THR A 139 -4.60 0.07 6.12
N THR A 140 -5.07 -0.83 6.98
CA THR A 140 -4.23 -1.45 8.01
C THR A 140 -3.62 -2.75 7.48
N ALA A 141 -2.30 -2.88 7.60
CA ALA A 141 -1.58 -4.14 7.43
C ALA A 141 -1.35 -4.78 8.80
N THR A 142 -1.53 -6.09 8.89
CA THR A 142 -1.24 -6.89 10.09
C THR A 142 -0.03 -7.76 9.81
N LEU A 143 0.96 -7.70 10.70
CA LEU A 143 2.18 -8.51 10.67
C LEU A 143 2.36 -9.21 12.01
N ALA A 144 3.17 -10.26 12.02
CA ALA A 144 3.39 -11.08 13.21
C ALA A 144 4.86 -11.42 13.43
N TYR A 145 5.25 -11.59 14.69
CA TYR A 145 6.56 -12.12 15.07
C TYR A 145 6.44 -13.07 16.27
N THR A 146 7.02 -14.27 16.15
CA THR A 146 7.02 -15.30 17.21
C THR A 146 8.43 -15.52 17.75
N PRO A 147 8.79 -14.92 18.90
CA PRO A 147 10.10 -15.12 19.53
C PRO A 147 10.21 -16.50 20.20
N ASN A 148 11.36 -17.15 20.00
CA ASN A 148 11.67 -18.48 20.55
C ASN A 148 12.53 -18.44 21.82
N SER A 149 12.80 -17.26 22.36
CA SER A 149 13.61 -17.06 23.55
C SER A 149 13.12 -15.84 24.34
N THR A 150 13.39 -15.83 25.63
CA THR A 150 13.11 -14.67 26.48
C THR A 150 14.05 -13.50 26.17
N GLY A 151 13.63 -12.29 26.52
CA GLY A 151 14.41 -11.07 26.36
C GLY A 151 13.61 -9.89 25.79
N GLU A 152 14.30 -8.79 25.55
CA GLU A 152 13.75 -7.59 24.93
C GLU A 152 14.06 -7.56 23.43
N TYR A 153 13.07 -7.20 22.62
CA TYR A 153 13.14 -7.16 21.16
C TYR A 153 12.75 -5.77 20.66
N ASN A 154 13.62 -5.16 19.86
CA ASN A 154 13.30 -3.94 19.15
C ASN A 154 12.82 -4.31 17.74
N LEU A 155 11.55 -4.01 17.49
CA LEU A 155 10.89 -4.26 16.23
C LEU A 155 10.63 -2.93 15.52
N SER A 156 10.71 -2.93 14.20
CA SER A 156 10.41 -1.75 13.39
C SER A 156 9.62 -2.14 12.15
N VAL A 157 8.62 -1.34 11.80
CA VAL A 157 7.90 -1.45 10.53
C VAL A 157 8.48 -0.41 9.56
N GLU A 158 9.16 -0.88 8.52
CA GLU A 158 9.96 -0.03 7.64
C GLU A 158 10.92 0.90 8.40
N SER A 159 10.66 2.20 8.43
CA SER A 159 11.44 3.21 9.14
C SER A 159 10.82 3.69 10.46
N THR A 160 9.74 3.05 10.91
CA THR A 160 9.02 3.39 12.15
C THR A 160 9.37 2.37 13.23
N ASP A 161 10.07 2.81 14.27
CA ASP A 161 10.39 2.00 15.43
C ASP A 161 9.16 1.79 16.31
N LEU A 162 8.95 0.56 16.78
CA LEU A 162 7.88 0.21 17.71
C LEU A 162 8.36 0.33 19.16
N GLU A 163 7.41 0.23 20.10
CA GLU A 163 7.74 -0.01 21.50
C GLU A 163 8.50 -1.34 21.66
N THR A 164 9.36 -1.42 22.69
CA THR A 164 10.14 -2.64 22.97
C THR A 164 9.21 -3.78 23.39
N LEU A 165 9.32 -4.91 22.70
CA LEU A 165 8.61 -6.14 23.05
C LEU A 165 9.41 -6.91 24.10
N THR A 166 8.79 -7.19 25.25
CA THR A 166 9.35 -8.02 26.33
C THR A 166 8.81 -9.44 26.22
N VAL A 167 9.71 -10.43 26.21
CA VAL A 167 9.34 -11.85 26.14
C VAL A 167 9.77 -12.56 27.41
N GLU A 168 8.79 -13.12 28.10
CA GLU A 168 8.96 -13.82 29.36
C GLU A 168 8.91 -15.36 29.17
N THR A 169 9.37 -16.09 30.18
CA THR A 169 9.33 -17.56 30.15
C THR A 169 7.87 -18.00 30.26
N ASP A 170 7.46 -18.96 29.43
CA ASP A 170 6.19 -19.68 29.61
C ASP A 170 6.20 -20.30 31.01
N ALA A 171 5.43 -19.70 31.90
CA ALA A 171 5.24 -20.22 33.24
C ALA A 171 4.13 -21.29 33.15
N GLY A 172 4.43 -22.39 32.46
CA GLY A 172 3.54 -23.54 32.36
C GLY A 172 2.93 -23.88 33.73
N PRO A 173 1.70 -24.42 33.78
CA PRO A 173 0.91 -24.49 35.00
C PRO A 173 1.75 -25.08 36.12
N ALA A 174 1.95 -24.30 37.19
CA ALA A 174 2.74 -24.72 38.32
C ALA A 174 2.27 -26.11 38.75
N GLU A 175 3.08 -27.14 38.47
CA GLU A 175 2.85 -28.44 39.04
C GLU A 175 2.93 -28.23 40.55
N THR A 176 1.77 -28.19 41.18
CA THR A 176 1.68 -28.30 42.62
C THR A 176 2.28 -29.66 42.89
N GLU A 177 3.54 -29.70 43.36
CA GLU A 177 4.11 -30.94 43.87
C GLU A 177 3.13 -31.49 44.91
N GLY A 178 2.35 -32.48 44.47
CA GLY A 178 1.54 -33.28 45.36
C GLY A 178 2.52 -33.98 46.26
N THR A 179 2.67 -33.49 47.49
CA THR A 179 3.36 -34.21 48.54
C THR A 179 2.64 -35.55 48.71
N GLY A 180 3.21 -36.59 48.10
CA GLY A 180 2.76 -37.96 48.24
C GLY A 180 2.77 -38.35 49.71
N THR A 181 1.59 -38.68 50.20
CA THR A 181 1.30 -39.28 51.49
C THR A 181 1.96 -40.65 51.64
N ASP A 182 2.67 -40.87 52.74
CA ASP A 182 2.89 -42.20 53.32
C ASP A 182 2.16 -42.27 54.67
N GLY A 183 1.09 -43.07 54.76
CA GLY A 183 0.35 -43.29 56.01
C GLY A 183 -1.04 -43.90 55.88
N ASP A 184 -1.07 -45.20 55.54
CA ASP A 184 -2.12 -46.22 55.67
C ASP A 184 -3.32 -45.95 56.63
N GLY A 185 -4.57 -46.14 56.16
CA GLY A 185 -5.76 -46.41 57.00
C GLY A 185 -7.02 -45.55 56.77
N PRO A 186 -8.26 -46.10 56.81
CA PRO A 186 -9.31 -45.81 55.85
C PRO A 186 -10.22 -44.62 56.23
N GLY A 187 -10.43 -43.69 55.30
CA GLY A 187 -11.29 -42.52 55.49
C GLY A 187 -11.99 -42.11 54.20
N PHE A 188 -13.32 -42.06 54.26
CA PHE A 188 -14.28 -41.86 53.19
C PHE A 188 -14.22 -40.50 52.48
N GLY A 189 -14.59 -40.51 51.19
CA GLY A 189 -15.25 -39.39 50.49
C GLY A 189 -14.28 -38.34 49.94
N VAL A 190 -14.49 -37.72 48.79
CA VAL A 190 -15.72 -37.51 48.01
C VAL A 190 -15.26 -37.36 46.55
N GLY A 191 -15.95 -38.04 45.63
CA GLY A 191 -15.78 -37.77 44.21
C GLY A 191 -16.33 -36.39 43.87
N VAL A 192 -15.64 -35.66 42.99
CA VAL A 192 -16.26 -34.62 42.18
C VAL A 192 -16.17 -35.07 40.73
N ALA A 193 -17.29 -35.59 40.23
CA ALA A 193 -17.60 -35.67 38.81
C ALA A 193 -18.55 -34.51 38.50
N LEU A 194 -18.13 -33.52 37.72
CA LEU A 194 -18.96 -32.51 37.05
C LEU A 194 -18.15 -31.89 35.90
N ALA A 195 -18.64 -31.57 34.71
CA ALA A 195 -19.78 -31.97 33.90
C ALA A 195 -19.52 -31.29 32.54
N ALA A 196 -19.66 -32.01 31.42
CA ALA A 196 -19.73 -31.37 30.12
C ALA A 196 -21.11 -30.71 29.95
N LEU A 197 -21.16 -29.43 29.54
CA LEU A 197 -22.39 -28.81 29.06
C LEU A 197 -22.10 -27.76 27.96
N CYS A 198 -22.78 -27.98 26.84
CA CYS A 198 -22.74 -27.26 25.59
C CYS A 198 -23.26 -25.83 25.66
N GLY A 199 -22.74 -24.97 24.77
CA GLY A 199 -23.38 -23.73 24.34
C GLY A 199 -23.11 -23.50 22.85
N ALA A 200 -23.98 -24.03 22.00
CA ALA A 200 -23.97 -23.82 20.56
C ALA A 200 -24.56 -22.45 20.18
N GLY A 201 -23.87 -21.73 19.29
CA GLY A 201 -24.40 -21.02 18.12
C GLY A 201 -25.50 -19.97 18.24
N TYR A 202 -25.19 -18.74 17.78
CA TYR A 202 -26.09 -17.90 16.98
C TYR A 202 -25.26 -16.80 16.27
N MET A 203 -24.84 -16.96 15.00
CA MET A 203 -25.53 -16.60 13.76
C MET A 203 -26.16 -15.19 13.71
N LEU A 204 -25.54 -14.25 12.99
CA LEU A 204 -26.29 -13.24 12.23
C LEU A 204 -25.61 -12.99 10.88
N ARG A 205 -26.04 -13.77 9.89
CA ARG A 205 -25.96 -13.43 8.46
C ARG A 205 -27.39 -13.36 7.93
N ARG A 206 -27.84 -12.17 7.53
CA ARG A 206 -28.95 -11.92 6.59
C ARG A 206 -28.74 -10.55 5.95
N ARG A 207 -28.50 -10.48 4.62
CA ARG A 207 -29.46 -10.38 3.48
C ARG A 207 -29.90 -8.92 3.27
N ASP A 208 -30.01 -8.30 2.08
CA ASP A 208 -29.83 -8.57 0.64
C ASP A 208 -29.73 -7.18 -0.06
N GLY A 209 -28.96 -7.01 -1.16
CA GLY A 209 -29.47 -6.88 -2.56
C GLY A 209 -29.03 -5.53 -3.20
N PRO A 210 -29.22 -5.22 -4.51
CA PRO A 210 -29.79 -6.01 -5.63
C PRO A 210 -28.99 -5.96 -6.97
N VAL A 211 -29.26 -6.91 -7.88
CA VAL A 211 -29.68 -6.69 -9.30
C VAL A 211 -30.31 -7.97 -9.85
#